data_AF-A0A534NNZ4-F1
#
_entry.id   AF-A0A534NNZ4-F1
#
_cell.length_a   1.000
_cell.length_b   1.000
_cell.length_c   1.000
_cell.angle_alpha   90.00
_cell.angle_beta   90.00
_cell.angle_gamma   90.00
#
_symmetry.space_group_name_H-M   'P 1'
#
loop_
_entity.id
_entity.type
_entity.pdbx_description
1 polymer ?
#
loop_
_entity_poly.entity_id
_entity_poly.type
_entity_poly.pdbx_seq_one_letter_code
_entity_poly.pdbx_strand_id
1 'polypeptide(L)'
;ELMARALKARRYRPIFLVDLTLPRNVEPSANELENVYVYDLDDLERVAVQNSDLRASQVAKAEEIVEQELKAFLLASRERTAVPVLARLRAHAESVARAEVEKTLASLQGLDEKQQKTVRAMASAIVNKLLHTPTSRLRTEAGRGPLGEATAELFGLEAEPEQPGEPASSEQARAESAAEGAVLPLLRKR
;
A
#
# COMPACT_ATOMS: atom_id res chain seq x y z
N GLU A 1 17.19 -43.00 -14.68
CA GLU A 1 18.19 -43.84 -13.96
C GLU A 1 18.02 -43.85 -12.42
N LEU A 2 17.85 -42.68 -11.77
CA LEU A 2 17.71 -42.59 -10.31
C LEU A 2 16.47 -43.32 -9.76
N MET A 3 15.32 -43.20 -10.43
CA MET A 3 14.08 -43.89 -10.03
C MET A 3 14.17 -45.42 -10.13
N ALA A 4 14.83 -45.94 -11.17
CA ALA A 4 15.05 -47.38 -11.32
C ALA A 4 15.93 -47.95 -10.19
N ARG A 5 16.96 -47.20 -9.76
CA ARG A 5 17.79 -47.56 -8.60
C ARG A 5 16.98 -47.53 -7.30
N ALA A 6 16.13 -46.53 -7.13
CA ALA A 6 15.25 -46.40 -5.96
C ALA A 6 14.24 -47.56 -5.87
N LEU A 7 13.63 -47.97 -6.98
CA LEU A 7 12.75 -49.14 -7.06
C LEU A 7 13.44 -50.43 -6.60
N LYS A 8 14.64 -50.70 -7.14
CA LYS A 8 15.42 -51.89 -6.79
C LYS A 8 15.77 -51.92 -5.31
N ALA A 9 16.18 -50.79 -4.74
CA ALA A 9 16.43 -50.66 -3.29
C ALA A 9 15.18 -50.92 -2.45
N ARG A 10 14.00 -50.56 -2.96
CA ARG A 10 12.69 -50.78 -2.31
C ARG A 10 12.06 -52.13 -2.62
N ARG A 11 12.80 -53.06 -3.24
CA ARG A 11 12.30 -54.39 -3.66
C ARG A 11 11.02 -54.28 -4.51
N TYR A 12 10.99 -53.31 -5.42
CA TYR A 12 9.87 -53.04 -6.34
C TYR A 12 8.54 -52.69 -5.65
N ARG A 13 8.56 -52.22 -4.40
CA ARG A 13 7.37 -51.65 -3.78
C ARG A 13 6.98 -50.35 -4.49
N PRO A 14 5.67 -50.09 -4.72
CA PRO A 14 5.21 -48.89 -5.38
C PRO A 14 5.76 -47.59 -4.80
N ILE A 15 6.14 -46.67 -5.70
CA ILE A 15 6.61 -45.33 -5.38
C ILE A 15 5.61 -44.33 -5.96
N PHE A 16 5.10 -43.45 -5.10
CA PHE A 16 4.23 -42.35 -5.48
C PHE A 16 5.02 -41.05 -5.31
N LEU A 17 5.13 -40.29 -6.38
CA LEU A 17 5.85 -39.04 -6.45
C LEU A 17 4.84 -37.94 -6.77
N VAL A 18 4.84 -36.89 -5.95
CA VAL A 18 4.03 -35.70 -6.17
C VAL A 18 5.01 -34.56 -6.42
N ASP A 19 5.08 -34.09 -7.66
CA ASP A 19 5.94 -33.00 -8.07
C ASP A 19 5.15 -31.69 -8.10
N LEU A 20 5.48 -30.79 -7.16
CA LEU A 20 4.84 -29.47 -7.00
C LEU A 20 5.72 -28.32 -7.50
N THR A 21 6.78 -28.61 -8.25
CA THR A 21 7.79 -27.61 -8.64
C THR A 21 7.60 -27.07 -10.06
N LEU A 22 7.98 -25.80 -10.26
CA LEU A 22 8.00 -25.11 -11.54
C LEU A 22 9.39 -24.48 -11.75
N PRO A 23 10.22 -24.96 -12.70
CA PRO A 23 10.01 -26.10 -13.60
C PRO A 23 9.99 -27.45 -12.86
N ARG A 24 9.44 -28.50 -13.51
CA ARG A 24 9.31 -29.84 -12.91
C ARG A 24 10.67 -30.45 -12.59
N ASN A 25 10.75 -31.15 -11.46
CA ASN A 25 11.94 -31.86 -10.99
C ASN A 25 11.96 -33.33 -11.43
N VAL A 26 10.79 -33.90 -11.74
CA VAL A 26 10.65 -35.28 -12.18
C VAL A 26 10.18 -35.30 -13.63
N GLU A 27 10.97 -35.96 -14.48
CA GLU A 27 10.58 -36.17 -15.87
C GLU A 27 9.32 -37.04 -15.96
N PRO A 28 8.34 -36.69 -16.81
CA PRO A 28 7.12 -37.49 -16.99
C PRO A 28 7.40 -38.93 -17.44
N SER A 29 8.52 -39.17 -18.14
CA SER A 29 8.99 -40.50 -18.57
C SER A 29 9.24 -41.45 -17.40
N ALA A 30 9.38 -40.96 -16.16
CA ALA A 30 9.49 -41.82 -14.99
C ALA A 30 8.23 -42.68 -14.75
N ASN A 31 7.07 -42.29 -15.30
CA ASN A 31 5.84 -43.10 -15.30
C ASN A 31 5.92 -44.35 -16.19
N GLU A 32 6.93 -44.46 -17.06
CA GLU A 32 7.16 -45.66 -17.88
C GLU A 32 7.75 -46.82 -17.06
N LEU A 33 8.28 -46.53 -15.86
CA LEU A 33 8.80 -47.56 -14.96
C LEU A 33 7.67 -48.23 -14.17
N GLU A 34 7.58 -49.56 -14.28
CA GLU A 34 6.60 -50.34 -13.53
C GLU A 34 6.76 -50.10 -12.02
N ASN A 35 5.63 -49.82 -11.33
CA ASN A 35 5.56 -49.45 -9.91
C ASN A 35 6.05 -48.02 -9.55
N VAL A 36 6.22 -47.12 -10.52
CA VAL A 36 6.42 -45.67 -10.27
C VAL A 36 5.21 -44.90 -10.79
N TYR A 37 4.70 -44.01 -9.95
CA TYR A 37 3.61 -43.10 -10.31
C TYR A 37 4.02 -41.68 -9.96
N VAL A 38 4.02 -40.80 -10.95
CA VAL A 38 4.37 -39.38 -10.86
C VAL A 38 3.12 -38.58 -11.17
N TYR A 39 2.76 -37.71 -10.23
CA TYR A 39 1.66 -36.77 -10.34
C TYR A 39 2.24 -35.36 -10.29
N ASP A 40 1.80 -34.54 -11.21
CA ASP A 40 2.16 -33.12 -11.28
C ASP A 40 1.04 -32.24 -10.72
N LEU A 41 1.27 -30.91 -10.74
CA LEU A 41 0.28 -29.94 -10.30
C LEU A 41 -1.03 -30.00 -11.11
N ASP A 42 -0.94 -30.31 -12.41
CA ASP A 42 -2.10 -30.39 -13.31
C ASP A 42 -2.96 -31.64 -12.98
N ASP A 43 -2.33 -32.75 -12.62
CA ASP A 43 -3.01 -33.95 -12.14
C ASP A 43 -3.79 -33.70 -10.84
N LEU A 44 -3.17 -32.98 -9.90
CA LEU A 44 -3.81 -32.63 -8.64
C LEU A 44 -4.96 -31.64 -8.86
N GLU A 45 -4.81 -30.71 -9.79
CA GLU A 45 -5.88 -29.79 -10.17
C GLU A 45 -7.10 -30.54 -10.72
N ARG A 46 -6.90 -31.54 -11.58
CA ARG A 46 -8.00 -32.39 -12.10
C ARG A 46 -8.80 -33.07 -11.00
N VAL A 47 -8.13 -33.59 -9.96
CA VAL A 47 -8.79 -34.22 -8.81
C VAL A 47 -9.49 -33.17 -7.92
N ALA A 48 -8.86 -32.01 -7.72
CA ALA A 48 -9.44 -30.91 -6.96
C ALA A 48 -10.67 -30.30 -7.64
N VAL A 49 -10.76 -30.36 -8.98
CA VAL A 49 -11.89 -29.85 -9.76
C VAL A 49 -13.20 -30.57 -9.46
N GLN A 50 -13.15 -31.83 -9.04
CA GLN A 50 -14.33 -32.60 -8.64
C GLN A 50 -15.02 -32.04 -7.37
N ASN A 51 -14.37 -31.15 -6.63
CA ASN A 51 -14.91 -30.41 -5.48
C ASN A 51 -15.20 -28.93 -5.81
N SER A 52 -15.73 -28.65 -7.01
CA SER A 52 -15.99 -27.29 -7.53
C SER A 52 -16.89 -26.45 -6.63
N ASP A 53 -17.94 -27.05 -6.07
CA ASP A 53 -19.02 -26.31 -5.40
C ASP A 53 -18.56 -25.71 -4.07
N LEU A 54 -17.71 -26.43 -3.34
CA LEU A 54 -17.07 -25.92 -2.13
C LEU A 54 -16.14 -24.75 -2.47
N ARG A 55 -15.37 -24.84 -3.56
CA ARG A 55 -14.46 -23.74 -3.98
C ARG A 55 -15.22 -22.49 -4.38
N ALA A 56 -16.31 -22.60 -5.14
CA ALA A 56 -17.11 -21.45 -5.56
C ALA A 56 -17.62 -20.62 -4.36
N SER A 57 -18.11 -21.29 -3.31
CA SER A 57 -18.59 -20.61 -2.10
C SER A 57 -17.49 -19.89 -1.30
N GLN A 58 -16.24 -20.38 -1.37
CA GLN A 58 -15.10 -19.75 -0.68
C GLN A 58 -14.52 -18.61 -1.50
N VAL A 59 -14.52 -18.70 -2.83
CA VAL A 59 -14.11 -17.61 -3.73
C VAL A 59 -15.01 -16.39 -3.50
N ALA A 60 -16.33 -16.57 -3.48
CA ALA A 60 -17.26 -15.46 -3.23
C ALA A 60 -16.99 -14.74 -1.89
N LYS A 61 -16.65 -15.49 -0.83
CA LYS A 61 -16.28 -14.90 0.47
C LYS A 61 -14.93 -14.17 0.41
N ALA A 62 -13.96 -14.70 -0.33
CA ALA A 62 -12.67 -14.05 -0.51
C ALA A 62 -12.82 -12.74 -1.30
N GLU A 63 -13.65 -12.73 -2.34
CA GLU A 63 -13.99 -11.53 -3.11
C GLU A 63 -14.63 -10.45 -2.23
N GLU A 64 -15.56 -10.84 -1.35
CA GLU A 64 -16.18 -9.90 -0.40
C GLU A 64 -15.14 -9.26 0.53
N ILE A 65 -14.21 -10.06 1.08
CA ILE A 65 -13.12 -9.55 1.92
C ILE A 65 -12.23 -8.58 1.12
N VAL A 66 -11.82 -8.96 -0.09
CA VAL A 66 -10.99 -8.11 -0.96
C VAL A 66 -11.70 -6.79 -1.27
N GLU A 67 -13.01 -6.82 -1.54
CA GLU A 67 -13.75 -5.61 -1.84
C GLU A 67 -13.88 -4.67 -0.63
N GLN A 68 -14.07 -5.23 0.58
CA GLN A 68 -14.09 -4.45 1.82
C GLN A 68 -12.74 -3.79 2.08
N GLU A 69 -11.64 -4.55 1.96
CA GLU A 69 -10.29 -4.03 2.16
C GLU A 69 -9.89 -3.01 1.09
N LEU A 70 -10.30 -3.22 -0.16
CA LEU A 70 -10.07 -2.25 -1.24
C LEU A 70 -10.78 -0.92 -0.94
N LYS A 71 -12.02 -0.95 -0.45
CA LYS A 71 -12.75 0.27 -0.04
C LYS A 71 -12.02 0.98 1.10
N ALA A 72 -11.58 0.25 2.12
CA ALA A 72 -10.82 0.80 3.25
C ALA A 72 -9.48 1.41 2.80
N PHE A 73 -8.74 0.70 1.94
CA PHE A 73 -7.49 1.18 1.36
C PHE A 73 -7.68 2.46 0.53
N LEU A 74 -8.69 2.50 -0.34
CA LEU A 74 -8.99 3.69 -1.14
C LEU A 74 -9.35 4.88 -0.25
N LEU A 75 -10.09 4.66 0.84
CA LEU A 75 -10.39 5.71 1.82
C LEU A 75 -9.11 6.22 2.50
N ALA A 76 -8.26 5.32 2.99
CA ALA A 76 -6.99 5.66 3.65
C ALA A 76 -5.97 6.32 2.69
N SER A 77 -5.96 5.91 1.42
CA SER A 77 -5.11 6.49 0.38
C SER A 77 -5.54 7.92 0.01
N ARG A 78 -6.85 8.20 0.01
CA ARG A 78 -7.39 9.56 -0.20
C ARG A 78 -6.84 10.53 0.85
N GLU A 79 -6.84 10.17 2.13
CA GLU A 79 -6.35 11.03 3.22
C GLU A 79 -4.87 11.43 3.07
N ARG A 80 -4.03 10.55 2.50
CA ARG A 80 -2.59 10.82 2.31
C ARG A 80 -2.28 11.82 1.20
N THR A 81 -3.22 12.09 0.28
CA THR A 81 -2.97 12.97 -0.88
C THR A 81 -3.45 14.41 -0.68
N ALA A 82 -4.27 14.68 0.34
CA ALA A 82 -4.72 16.03 0.69
C ALA A 82 -3.59 16.93 1.24
N VAL A 83 -2.65 16.28 1.92
CA VAL A 83 -1.64 16.91 2.76
C VAL A 83 -0.70 17.82 1.97
N PRO A 84 -0.20 17.46 0.77
CA PRO A 84 0.71 18.30 0.00
C PRO A 84 0.08 19.63 -0.47
N VAL A 85 -1.16 19.61 -0.99
CA VAL A 85 -1.84 20.84 -1.48
C VAL A 85 -2.09 21.81 -0.33
N LEU A 86 -2.55 21.30 0.81
CA LEU A 86 -2.77 22.09 2.03
C LEU A 86 -1.47 22.70 2.57
N ALA A 87 -0.37 21.95 2.54
CA ALA A 87 0.94 22.44 2.95
C ALA A 87 1.43 23.56 2.02
N ARG A 88 1.32 23.38 0.70
CA ARG A 88 1.68 24.42 -0.28
C ARG A 88 0.84 25.68 -0.14
N LEU A 89 -0.47 25.56 0.07
CA LEU A 89 -1.36 26.70 0.29
C LEU A 89 -0.95 27.52 1.51
N ARG A 90 -0.67 26.85 2.64
CA ARG A 90 -0.20 27.53 3.86
C ARG A 90 1.14 28.23 3.63
N ALA A 91 2.11 27.54 3.03
CA ALA A 91 3.42 28.11 2.74
C ALA A 91 3.31 29.35 1.82
N HIS A 92 2.46 29.28 0.80
CA HIS A 92 2.20 30.41 -0.09
C HIS A 92 1.65 31.62 0.67
N ALA A 93 0.59 31.42 1.47
CA ALA A 93 -0.03 32.52 2.22
C ALA A 93 0.91 33.13 3.27
N GLU A 94 1.69 32.30 3.97
CA GLU A 94 2.70 32.76 4.92
C GLU A 94 3.81 33.56 4.25
N SER A 95 4.23 33.15 3.04
CA SER A 95 5.23 33.86 2.25
C SER A 95 4.74 35.26 1.84
N VAL A 96 3.50 35.36 1.35
CA VAL A 96 2.86 36.63 1.00
C VAL A 96 2.77 37.53 2.24
N ALA A 97 2.29 37.01 3.37
CA ALA A 97 2.17 37.79 4.59
C ALA A 97 3.53 38.27 5.11
N ARG A 98 4.56 37.43 5.04
CA ARG A 98 5.93 37.81 5.43
C ARG A 98 6.46 38.93 4.56
N ALA A 99 6.30 38.82 3.24
CA ALA A 99 6.76 39.86 2.30
C ALA A 99 6.11 41.22 2.58
N GLU A 100 4.80 41.24 2.85
CA GLU A 100 4.09 42.49 3.16
C GLU A 100 4.44 43.05 4.56
N VAL A 101 4.68 42.18 5.55
CA VAL A 101 5.18 42.63 6.85
C VAL A 101 6.56 43.27 6.71
N GLU A 102 7.50 42.66 6.00
CA GLU A 102 8.84 43.25 5.82
C GLU A 102 8.77 44.61 5.09
N LYS A 103 7.98 44.72 4.02
CA LYS A 103 7.75 46.02 3.35
C LYS A 103 7.18 47.07 4.30
N THR A 104 6.18 46.68 5.09
CA THR A 104 5.51 47.59 6.04
C THR A 104 6.49 48.03 7.13
N LEU A 105 7.25 47.10 7.72
CA LEU A 105 8.24 47.41 8.75
C LEU A 105 9.37 48.29 8.21
N ALA A 106 9.83 48.07 6.97
CA ALA A 106 10.84 48.92 6.34
C ALA A 106 10.34 50.35 6.09
N SER A 107 9.04 50.52 5.82
CA SER A 107 8.42 51.84 5.59
C SER A 107 8.14 52.62 6.89
N LEU A 108 8.01 51.93 8.02
CA LEU A 108 7.70 52.53 9.32
C LEU A 108 8.99 52.81 10.10
N GLN A 109 9.32 54.08 10.28
CA GLN A 109 10.46 54.49 11.11
C GLN A 109 10.10 54.47 12.61
N GLY A 110 11.02 54.03 13.45
CA GLY A 110 10.92 54.18 14.92
C GLY A 110 10.11 53.11 15.66
N LEU A 111 9.82 51.96 15.04
CA LEU A 111 9.17 50.84 15.73
C LEU A 111 10.14 50.09 16.65
N ASP A 112 9.75 49.89 17.90
CA ASP A 112 10.45 48.99 18.82
C ASP A 112 10.21 47.51 18.48
N GLU A 113 11.04 46.61 19.02
CA GLU A 113 10.93 45.16 18.75
C GLU A 113 9.56 44.57 19.12
N LYS A 114 8.92 45.11 20.16
CA LYS A 114 7.61 44.63 20.63
C LYS A 114 6.53 44.98 19.60
N GLN A 115 6.55 46.20 19.07
CA GLN A 115 5.63 46.65 18.03
C GLN A 115 5.84 45.87 16.73
N GLN A 116 7.10 45.64 16.32
CA GLN A 116 7.40 44.80 15.15
C GLN A 116 6.85 43.37 15.30
N LYS A 117 7.00 42.79 16.50
CA LYS A 117 6.41 41.48 16.82
C LYS A 117 4.89 41.49 16.78
N THR A 118 4.24 42.56 17.25
CA THR A 118 2.79 42.72 17.16
C THR A 118 2.31 42.78 15.71
N VAL A 119 3.01 43.49 14.83
CA VAL A 119 2.67 43.54 13.39
C VAL A 119 2.80 42.16 12.74
N ARG A 120 3.90 41.44 13.01
CA ARG A 120 4.09 40.05 12.55
C ARG A 120 2.95 39.14 13.05
N ALA A 121 2.61 39.23 14.33
CA ALA A 121 1.53 38.44 14.93
C ALA A 121 0.15 38.76 14.32
N MET A 122 -0.12 40.03 14.01
CA MET A 122 -1.34 40.45 13.34
C MET A 122 -1.45 39.83 11.94
N ALA A 123 -0.39 39.87 11.14
CA ALA A 123 -0.36 39.25 9.81
C ALA A 123 -0.59 37.73 9.89
N SER A 124 0.10 37.04 10.80
CA SER A 124 -0.14 35.60 11.04
C SER A 124 -1.58 35.32 11.49
N ALA A 125 -2.17 36.16 12.33
CA ALA A 125 -3.56 36.00 12.76
C ALA A 125 -4.55 36.18 11.60
N ILE A 126 -4.29 37.10 10.68
CA ILE A 126 -5.10 37.29 9.46
C ILE A 126 -5.00 36.04 8.58
N VAL A 127 -3.79 35.57 8.27
CA VAL A 127 -3.57 34.35 7.48
C VAL A 127 -4.29 33.14 8.10
N ASN A 128 -4.12 32.93 9.41
CA ASN A 128 -4.75 31.82 10.11
C ASN A 128 -6.27 31.88 10.04
N LYS A 129 -6.87 33.07 10.22
CA LYS A 129 -8.33 33.26 10.12
C LYS A 129 -8.85 33.02 8.72
N LEU A 130 -8.15 33.52 7.70
CA LEU A 130 -8.54 33.33 6.29
C LEU A 130 -8.41 31.86 5.86
N LEU A 131 -7.35 31.17 6.28
CA LEU A 131 -7.09 29.79 5.87
C LEU A 131 -7.83 28.74 6.70
N HIS A 132 -8.42 29.09 7.85
CA HIS A 132 -9.13 28.13 8.70
C HIS A 132 -10.23 27.37 7.93
N THR A 133 -11.17 28.09 7.33
CA THR A 133 -12.32 27.51 6.62
C THR A 133 -11.93 26.76 5.34
N PRO A 134 -11.13 27.33 4.43
CA PRO A 134 -10.67 26.62 3.22
C PRO A 134 -9.89 25.35 3.56
N THR A 135 -8.97 25.41 4.53
CA THR A 135 -8.18 24.24 4.94
C THR A 135 -9.08 23.16 5.54
N SER A 136 -10.06 23.53 6.37
CA SER A 136 -10.99 22.56 6.95
C SER A 136 -11.82 21.86 5.87
N ARG A 137 -12.34 22.61 4.88
CA ARG A 137 -13.14 22.04 3.78
C ARG A 137 -12.31 21.13 2.88
N LEU A 138 -11.12 21.57 2.49
CA LEU A 138 -10.18 20.75 1.72
C LEU A 138 -9.78 19.49 2.46
N ARG A 139 -9.61 19.53 3.79
CA ARG A 139 -9.33 18.34 4.59
C ARG A 139 -10.50 17.36 4.60
N THR A 140 -11.75 17.85 4.68
CA THR A 140 -12.95 17.01 4.60
C THR A 140 -13.09 16.31 3.24
N GLU A 141 -12.70 16.96 2.15
CA GLU A 141 -12.70 16.39 0.80
C GLU A 141 -11.40 15.66 0.44
N ALA A 142 -10.52 15.43 1.43
CA ALA A 142 -9.20 14.83 1.23
C ALA A 142 -8.36 15.51 0.12
N GLY A 143 -8.55 16.81 -0.07
CA GLY A 143 -7.80 17.67 -0.99
C GLY A 143 -7.80 17.20 -2.45
N ARG A 144 -8.74 16.32 -2.82
CA ARG A 144 -8.93 15.79 -4.18
C ARG A 144 -10.30 16.19 -4.72
N GLY A 145 -10.46 16.10 -6.03
CA GLY A 145 -11.67 16.51 -6.74
C GLY A 145 -11.65 18.00 -7.11
N PRO A 146 -12.76 18.52 -7.65
CA PRO A 146 -12.80 19.85 -8.26
C PRO A 146 -12.30 20.97 -7.34
N LEU A 147 -12.53 20.85 -6.02
CA LEU A 147 -12.09 21.86 -5.05
C LEU A 147 -10.58 21.86 -4.82
N GLY A 148 -9.95 20.68 -4.76
CA GLY A 148 -8.50 20.54 -4.60
C GLY A 148 -7.75 21.01 -5.83
N GLU A 149 -8.23 20.63 -7.02
CA GLU A 149 -7.70 21.05 -8.32
C GLU A 149 -7.85 22.57 -8.50
N ALA A 150 -9.05 23.12 -8.28
CA ALA A 150 -9.29 24.56 -8.35
C ALA A 150 -8.42 25.33 -7.35
N THR A 151 -8.16 24.79 -6.16
CA THR A 151 -7.26 25.45 -5.19
C THR A 151 -5.83 25.47 -5.71
N ALA A 152 -5.35 24.37 -6.28
CA ALA A 152 -4.00 24.32 -6.85
C ALA A 152 -3.87 25.31 -8.01
N GLU A 153 -4.87 25.41 -8.88
CA GLU A 153 -4.89 26.32 -10.02
C GLU A 153 -4.99 27.80 -9.57
N LEU A 154 -5.97 28.14 -8.73
CA LEU A 154 -6.22 29.52 -8.27
C LEU A 154 -5.03 30.13 -7.54
N PHE A 155 -4.25 29.32 -6.85
CA PHE A 155 -3.09 29.75 -6.07
C PHE A 155 -1.75 29.36 -6.70
N GLY A 156 -1.74 28.79 -7.91
CA GLY A 156 -0.52 28.38 -8.62
C GLY A 156 0.34 27.40 -7.84
N LEU A 157 -0.26 26.45 -7.11
CA LEU A 157 0.40 25.51 -6.21
C LEU A 157 0.79 24.21 -6.93
N GLU A 158 1.25 24.30 -8.17
CA GLU A 158 1.66 23.14 -8.96
C GLU A 158 2.73 22.33 -8.21
N ALA A 159 2.61 21.01 -8.27
CA ALA A 159 3.64 20.14 -7.73
C ALA A 159 4.88 20.27 -8.62
N GLU A 160 6.04 20.63 -8.03
CA GLU A 160 7.28 20.17 -8.64
C GLU A 160 7.17 18.64 -8.75
N PRO A 161 7.55 18.04 -9.90
CA PRO A 161 7.44 16.61 -10.07
C PRO A 161 8.20 15.95 -8.93
N GLU A 162 7.49 15.23 -8.06
CA GLU A 162 8.12 14.36 -7.08
C GLU A 162 9.02 13.42 -7.88
N GLN A 163 10.33 13.63 -7.79
CA GLN A 163 11.27 12.57 -8.11
C GLN A 163 10.82 11.37 -7.28
N PRO A 164 10.63 10.18 -7.89
CA PRO A 164 10.09 9.04 -7.18
C PRO A 164 10.98 8.76 -5.97
N GLY A 165 10.50 9.19 -4.81
CA GLY A 165 11.15 8.92 -3.54
C GLY A 165 11.13 7.43 -3.35
N GLU A 166 12.31 6.85 -3.20
CA GLU A 166 12.52 5.46 -2.77
C GLU A 166 11.42 5.06 -1.78
N PRO A 167 10.68 3.96 -2.03
CA PRO A 167 9.62 3.55 -1.14
C PRO A 167 10.22 3.33 0.24
N ALA A 168 9.76 4.15 1.20
CA ALA A 168 10.16 4.08 2.59
C ALA A 168 10.04 2.62 3.05
N SER A 169 11.16 2.10 3.55
CA SER A 169 11.49 0.76 4.05
C SER A 169 10.58 0.20 5.17
N SER A 170 9.33 0.64 5.25
CA SER A 170 8.35 0.27 6.27
C SER A 170 7.38 -0.85 5.86
N GLU A 171 7.36 -1.25 4.58
CA GLU A 171 6.56 -2.40 4.12
C GLU A 171 7.29 -3.74 4.27
N GLN A 172 8.62 -3.77 4.16
CA GLN A 172 9.40 -5.01 4.34
C GLN A 172 9.38 -5.51 5.81
N ALA A 173 9.35 -4.61 6.79
CA ALA A 173 9.31 -4.99 8.21
C ALA A 173 7.96 -5.57 8.68
N ARG A 174 6.85 -5.30 7.97
CA ARG A 174 5.52 -5.79 8.35
C ARG A 174 5.14 -7.10 7.67
N ALA A 175 5.70 -7.39 6.49
CA ALA A 175 5.47 -8.66 5.80
C ALA A 175 6.17 -9.84 6.51
N GLU A 176 7.35 -9.63 7.13
CA GLU A 176 8.05 -10.69 7.88
C GLU A 176 7.35 -11.03 9.20
N SER A 177 6.76 -10.05 9.90
CA SER A 177 6.07 -10.29 11.18
C SER A 177 4.72 -11.00 11.03
N ALA A 178 4.04 -10.88 9.89
CA ALA A 178 2.75 -11.56 9.65
C ALA A 178 2.91 -13.04 9.29
N ALA A 179 4.05 -13.44 8.72
CA ALA A 179 4.34 -14.84 8.40
C ALA A 179 4.67 -15.70 9.63
N GLU A 180 5.14 -15.08 10.73
CA GLU A 180 5.54 -15.79 11.95
C GLU A 180 4.37 -16.14 12.89
N GLY A 181 3.19 -15.52 12.70
CA GLY A 181 2.03 -15.66 13.59
C GLY A 181 0.97 -16.70 13.19
N ALA A 182 1.07 -17.32 12.00
CA ALA A 182 0.00 -18.15 11.43
C ALA A 182 0.30 -19.65 11.39
N VAL A 183 1.14 -20.17 12.30
CA VAL A 183 1.29 -21.63 12.48
C VAL A 183 0.17 -22.12 13.40
N LEU A 184 -0.98 -22.49 12.83
CA LEU A 184 -2.03 -23.23 13.54
C LEU A 184 -1.48 -24.57 14.06
N PRO A 185 -1.62 -24.90 15.36
CA PRO A 185 -1.21 -26.19 15.90
C PRO A 185 -2.32 -27.22 15.65
N LEU A 186 -2.43 -27.68 14.40
CA LEU A 186 -3.21 -28.87 14.07
C LEU A 186 -2.26 -30.06 13.98
N LEU A 187 -2.08 -30.75 15.10
CA LEU A 187 -1.82 -32.20 15.24
C LEU A 187 -1.09 -32.49 16.56
N ARG A 188 -1.84 -32.55 17.67
CA ARG A 188 -1.36 -33.25 18.87
C ARG A 188 -2.52 -33.95 19.58
N LYS A 189 -3.00 -35.03 18.97
CA LYS A 189 -3.65 -36.17 19.66
C LYS A 189 -3.44 -37.44 18.86
N ARG A 190 -2.38 -38.17 19.18
CA ARG A 190 -2.38 -39.63 19.37
C ARG A 190 -1.35 -39.97 20.43
#